data_AF-A0A3M2SW16-F1
#
_entry.id   AF-A0A3M2SW16-F1
#
_cell.length_a   1.000
_cell.length_b   1.000
_cell.length_c   1.000
_cell.angle_alpha   90.00
_cell.angle_beta   90.00
_cell.angle_gamma   90.00
#
_symmetry.space_group_name_H-M   'P 1'
#
loop_
_entity.id
_entity.type
_entity.pdbx_description
1 polymer ?
#
loop_
_entity_poly.entity_id
_entity_poly.type
_entity_poly.pdbx_seq_one_letter_code
_entity_poly.pdbx_strand_id
1 'polypeptide(L)'
;MMLMSLFSRPSILSWLSNARAVSAISATALLSVFPHQEPRFLLPCVPLLLSCFRLNKSRLLLATWVIFNAAMGFLMGVYHQGGVVPTQLAIPSIVSSTTPSSFGTHQVSATVFWWKTYSPPRWLLGDNTNIINDNRSTPLTLDIDTRDLMGISGSEMIQNLNQTVPPCQPTDTDTDTSVFIVAPRSATFLDQYTETASSDLRLRELWSFPKHLNLDDLDFGSDGVVATLRRVVGRRGLSVWAVRRAGCA
;
A
#
# COMPACT_ATOMS: atom_id res chain seq x y z
N MET A 1 -48.22 58.27 -11.60
CA MET A 1 -47.53 57.39 -10.63
C MET A 1 -47.24 56.07 -11.31
N MET A 2 -46.03 55.92 -11.84
CA MET A 2 -45.61 54.76 -12.63
C MET A 2 -44.17 54.45 -12.22
N LEU A 3 -44.03 53.72 -11.11
CA LEU A 3 -42.74 53.25 -10.59
C LEU A 3 -43.01 51.91 -9.92
N MET A 4 -42.87 50.82 -10.66
CA MET A 4 -42.66 49.45 -10.15
C MET A 4 -42.62 48.50 -11.36
N SER A 5 -41.55 48.50 -12.18
CA SER A 5 -41.25 47.37 -13.08
C SER A 5 -39.87 47.51 -13.74
N LEU A 6 -38.78 47.34 -12.99
CA LEU A 6 -37.44 47.16 -13.57
C LEU A 6 -36.60 46.10 -12.85
N PHE A 7 -37.23 45.17 -12.13
CA PHE A 7 -36.58 43.90 -11.75
C PHE A 7 -37.18 42.76 -12.55
N SER A 8 -37.04 42.85 -13.87
CA SER A 8 -37.09 41.68 -14.76
C SER A 8 -35.91 40.80 -14.33
N ARG A 9 -36.17 39.80 -13.48
CA ARG A 9 -35.18 38.77 -13.15
C ARG A 9 -34.69 38.22 -14.49
N PRO A 10 -33.38 38.25 -14.79
CA PRO A 10 -32.90 37.59 -15.99
C PRO A 10 -33.38 36.15 -15.87
N SER A 11 -34.06 35.67 -16.90
CA SER A 11 -34.40 34.27 -17.08
C SER A 11 -33.09 33.51 -16.96
N ILE A 12 -32.83 32.98 -15.76
CA ILE A 12 -31.70 32.12 -15.48
C ILE A 12 -31.69 31.08 -16.59
N LEU A 13 -30.59 31.04 -17.36
CA LEU A 13 -30.43 30.14 -18.50
C LEU A 13 -30.92 28.75 -18.08
N SER A 14 -31.81 28.14 -18.86
CA SER A 14 -32.40 26.82 -18.55
C SER A 14 -31.34 25.73 -18.31
N TRP A 15 -30.11 25.93 -18.77
CA TRP A 15 -28.95 25.08 -18.50
C TRP A 15 -28.51 25.07 -17.02
N LEU A 16 -28.80 26.12 -16.24
CA LEU A 16 -28.64 26.17 -14.77
C LEU A 16 -29.78 25.46 -14.01
N SER A 17 -30.75 24.85 -14.71
CA SER A 17 -31.92 24.21 -14.09
C SER A 17 -31.57 23.06 -13.16
N ASN A 18 -30.45 22.37 -13.37
CA ASN A 18 -30.07 21.22 -12.57
C ASN A 18 -28.97 21.60 -11.56
N ALA A 19 -29.38 22.09 -10.40
CA ALA A 19 -28.49 22.50 -9.31
C ALA A 19 -27.44 21.44 -8.94
N ARG A 20 -27.77 20.15 -9.09
CA ARG A 20 -26.88 19.02 -8.81
C ARG A 20 -25.73 18.94 -9.83
N ALA A 21 -26.04 19.11 -11.11
CA ALA A 21 -25.04 19.17 -12.17
C ALA A 21 -24.16 20.41 -12.03
N VAL A 22 -24.76 21.57 -11.78
CA VAL A 22 -24.02 22.83 -11.57
C VAL A 22 -23.07 22.70 -10.40
N SER A 23 -23.52 22.14 -9.27
CA SER A 23 -22.67 21.92 -8.09
C SER A 23 -21.51 20.97 -8.37
N ALA A 24 -21.74 19.84 -9.05
CA ALA A 24 -20.68 18.88 -9.36
C ALA A 24 -19.65 19.45 -10.35
N ILE A 25 -20.11 20.15 -11.39
CA ILE A 25 -19.24 20.73 -12.41
C ILE A 25 -18.44 21.90 -11.83
N SER A 26 -19.07 22.81 -11.07
CA SER A 26 -18.36 23.93 -10.46
C SER A 26 -17.34 23.48 -9.41
N ALA A 27 -17.68 22.48 -8.59
CA ALA A 27 -16.73 21.88 -7.64
C ALA A 27 -15.55 21.22 -8.37
N THR A 28 -15.82 20.46 -9.43
CA THR A 28 -14.75 19.85 -10.26
C THR A 28 -13.85 20.91 -10.88
N ALA A 29 -14.44 21.99 -11.43
CA ALA A 29 -13.69 23.10 -12.01
C ALA A 29 -12.82 23.83 -10.97
N LEU A 30 -13.35 24.08 -9.76
CA LEU A 30 -12.59 24.67 -8.67
C LEU A 30 -11.44 23.77 -8.21
N LEU A 31 -11.69 22.46 -8.05
CA LEU A 31 -10.64 21.50 -7.70
C LEU A 31 -9.56 21.43 -8.79
N SER A 32 -9.92 21.64 -10.07
CA SER A 32 -9.00 21.65 -11.24
C SER A 32 -7.98 22.78 -11.22
N VAL A 33 -8.16 23.80 -10.38
CA VAL A 33 -7.18 24.89 -10.21
C VAL A 33 -5.98 24.43 -9.37
N PHE A 34 -6.18 23.47 -8.47
CA PHE A 34 -5.13 23.00 -7.58
C PHE A 34 -4.30 21.89 -8.24
N PRO A 35 -2.96 22.00 -8.26
CA PRO A 35 -2.10 21.03 -8.94
C PRO A 35 -2.05 19.67 -8.23
N HIS A 36 -2.26 19.64 -6.92
CA HIS A 36 -2.29 18.40 -6.15
C HIS A 36 -3.69 17.81 -6.19
N GLN A 37 -3.93 16.95 -7.18
CA GLN A 37 -5.20 16.25 -7.34
C GLN A 37 -5.03 14.75 -7.15
N GLU A 38 -5.79 14.21 -6.21
CA GLU A 38 -6.04 12.78 -6.14
C GLU A 38 -7.46 12.50 -6.64
N PRO A 39 -7.70 11.44 -7.43
CA PRO A 39 -9.04 11.12 -7.95
C PRO A 39 -10.12 11.04 -6.86
N ARG A 40 -9.74 10.71 -5.61
CA ARG A 40 -10.65 10.66 -4.47
C ARG A 40 -11.33 11.99 -4.15
N PHE A 41 -10.72 13.13 -4.50
CA PHE A 41 -11.32 14.45 -4.28
C PHE A 41 -12.61 14.66 -5.10
N LEU A 42 -12.80 13.88 -6.18
CA LEU A 42 -14.01 13.91 -7.01
C LEU A 42 -15.11 12.95 -6.54
N LEU A 43 -14.87 12.10 -5.53
CA LEU A 43 -15.87 11.17 -5.02
C LEU A 43 -17.22 11.82 -4.65
N PRO A 44 -17.28 13.02 -4.04
CA PRO A 44 -18.54 13.70 -3.76
C PRO A 44 -19.31 14.13 -5.02
N CYS A 45 -18.62 14.34 -6.15
CA CYS A 45 -19.24 14.76 -7.42
C CYS A 45 -19.96 13.60 -8.11
N VAL A 46 -19.49 12.36 -7.93
CA VAL A 46 -20.05 11.15 -8.57
C VAL A 46 -21.56 10.98 -8.29
N PRO A 47 -22.05 10.95 -7.04
CA PRO A 47 -23.48 10.78 -6.77
C PRO A 47 -24.33 11.95 -7.27
N LEU A 48 -23.79 13.17 -7.25
CA LEU A 48 -24.48 14.35 -7.78
C LEU A 48 -24.71 14.23 -9.30
N LEU A 49 -23.68 13.84 -10.04
CA LEU A 49 -23.76 13.60 -11.48
C LEU A 49 -24.71 12.44 -11.81
N LEU A 50 -24.60 11.31 -11.10
CA LEU A 50 -25.47 10.16 -11.33
C LEU A 50 -26.95 10.50 -11.06
N SER A 51 -27.23 11.34 -10.06
CA SER A 51 -28.59 11.76 -9.75
C SER A 51 -29.23 12.66 -10.81
N CYS A 52 -28.44 13.25 -11.69
CA CYS A 52 -28.93 14.06 -12.81
C CYS A 52 -29.66 13.22 -13.85
N PHE A 53 -29.41 11.91 -13.89
CA PHE A 53 -30.05 10.98 -14.80
C PHE A 53 -31.22 10.26 -14.11
N ARG A 54 -32.33 10.10 -14.84
CA ARG A 54 -33.42 9.23 -14.41
C ARG A 54 -33.06 7.79 -14.78
N LEU A 55 -32.58 7.02 -13.82
CA LEU A 55 -32.33 5.60 -14.01
C LEU A 55 -33.67 4.86 -14.10
N ASN A 56 -33.84 4.07 -15.16
CA ASN A 56 -35.00 3.18 -15.26
C ASN A 56 -34.94 2.15 -14.14
N LYS A 57 -36.07 1.96 -13.44
CA LYS A 57 -36.22 0.96 -12.37
C LYS A 57 -36.19 -0.44 -12.96
N SER A 58 -34.99 -0.97 -13.18
CA SER A 58 -34.75 -2.30 -13.74
C SER A 58 -34.22 -3.23 -12.66
N ARG A 59 -34.86 -4.40 -12.49
CA ARG A 59 -34.36 -5.46 -11.60
C ARG A 59 -32.98 -5.97 -12.04
N LEU A 60 -32.72 -5.99 -13.36
CA LEU A 60 -31.41 -6.36 -13.90
C LEU A 60 -30.34 -5.34 -13.50
N LEU A 61 -30.63 -4.04 -13.62
CA LEU A 61 -29.69 -2.99 -13.20
C LEU A 61 -29.39 -3.08 -11.71
N LEU A 62 -30.41 -3.28 -10.88
CA LEU A 62 -30.24 -3.45 -9.44
C LEU A 62 -29.39 -4.70 -9.13
N ALA A 63 -29.70 -5.84 -9.76
CA ALA A 63 -28.95 -7.08 -9.58
C ALA A 63 -27.48 -6.92 -9.98
N THR A 64 -27.21 -6.35 -11.16
CA THR A 64 -25.84 -6.06 -11.62
C THR A 64 -25.11 -5.13 -10.66
N TRP A 65 -25.78 -4.07 -10.17
CA TRP A 65 -25.20 -3.15 -9.19
C TRP A 65 -24.85 -3.85 -7.87
N VAL A 66 -25.76 -4.67 -7.33
CA VAL A 66 -25.51 -5.43 -6.09
C VAL A 66 -24.35 -6.41 -6.29
N ILE A 67 -24.34 -7.19 -7.37
CA ILE A 67 -23.29 -8.16 -7.67
C ILE A 67 -21.95 -7.46 -7.84
N PHE A 68 -21.90 -6.34 -8.59
CA PHE A 68 -20.70 -5.56 -8.78
C PHE A 68 -20.13 -5.04 -7.45
N ASN A 69 -20.98 -4.45 -6.60
CA ASN A 69 -20.52 -3.92 -5.30
C ASN A 69 -20.09 -5.04 -4.35
N ALA A 70 -20.78 -6.19 -4.34
CA ALA A 70 -20.37 -7.34 -3.57
C ALA A 70 -19.00 -7.87 -4.05
N ALA A 71 -18.81 -8.01 -5.36
CA ALA A 71 -17.56 -8.45 -5.96
C ALA A 71 -16.42 -7.46 -5.69
N MET A 72 -16.64 -6.16 -5.91
CA MET A 72 -15.64 -5.12 -5.65
C MET A 72 -15.36 -4.94 -4.16
N GLY A 73 -16.38 -5.03 -3.30
CA GLY A 73 -16.20 -5.00 -1.84
C GLY A 73 -15.35 -6.18 -1.35
N PHE A 74 -15.59 -7.37 -1.91
CA PHE A 74 -14.76 -8.54 -1.62
C PHE A 74 -13.33 -8.39 -2.16
N LEU A 75 -13.17 -7.99 -3.42
CA LEU A 75 -11.87 -7.83 -4.07
C LEU A 75 -11.04 -6.74 -3.38
N MET A 76 -11.60 -5.54 -3.19
CA MET A 76 -10.89 -4.40 -2.60
C MET A 76 -10.73 -4.55 -1.08
N GLY A 77 -11.78 -5.00 -0.39
CA GLY A 77 -11.79 -5.10 1.08
C GLY A 77 -11.02 -6.31 1.63
N VAL A 78 -11.08 -7.47 0.95
CA VAL A 78 -10.44 -8.71 1.44
C VAL A 78 -9.10 -8.96 0.78
N TYR A 79 -8.98 -8.76 -0.54
CA TYR A 79 -7.76 -9.13 -1.26
C TYR A 79 -6.84 -7.95 -1.54
N HIS A 80 -7.33 -6.79 -1.98
CA HIS A 80 -6.41 -5.70 -2.31
C HIS A 80 -5.63 -5.20 -1.09
N GLN A 81 -6.30 -5.01 0.05
CA GLN A 81 -5.67 -4.45 1.26
C GLN A 81 -5.58 -5.42 2.43
N GLY A 82 -6.12 -6.64 2.30
CA GLY A 82 -6.23 -7.58 3.41
C GLY A 82 -4.89 -8.07 3.97
N GLY A 83 -3.80 -8.01 3.21
CA GLY A 83 -2.46 -8.41 3.68
C GLY A 83 -1.72 -7.34 4.47
N VAL A 84 -2.04 -6.07 4.30
CA VAL A 84 -1.23 -4.95 4.83
C VAL A 84 -1.23 -4.96 6.37
N VAL A 85 -2.42 -5.02 6.99
CA VAL A 85 -2.57 -5.01 8.45
C VAL A 85 -1.97 -6.27 9.12
N PRO A 86 -2.29 -7.50 8.68
CA PRO A 86 -1.68 -8.70 9.23
C PRO A 86 -0.16 -8.71 9.13
N THR A 87 0.39 -8.24 8.00
CA THR A 87 1.84 -8.14 7.82
C THR A 87 2.46 -7.18 8.83
N GLN A 88 1.87 -5.99 9.02
CA GLN A 88 2.36 -5.01 9.99
C GLN A 88 2.37 -5.55 11.42
N LEU A 89 1.32 -6.28 11.81
CA LEU A 89 1.22 -6.88 13.15
C LEU A 89 2.18 -8.06 13.34
N ALA A 90 2.59 -8.73 12.27
CA ALA A 90 3.56 -9.81 12.34
C ALA A 90 5.01 -9.31 12.47
N ILE A 91 5.33 -8.13 11.93
CA ILE A 91 6.70 -7.58 11.90
C ILE A 91 7.42 -7.63 13.26
N PRO A 92 6.86 -7.15 14.38
CA PRO A 92 7.57 -7.17 15.67
C PRO A 92 8.04 -8.58 16.08
N SER A 93 7.20 -9.60 15.86
CA SER A 93 7.54 -11.00 16.16
C SER A 93 8.60 -11.57 15.22
N ILE A 94 8.58 -11.16 13.94
CA ILE A 94 9.57 -11.56 12.95
C ILE A 94 10.94 -10.95 13.30
N VAL A 95 10.96 -9.66 13.63
CA VAL A 95 12.18 -8.93 14.02
C VAL A 95 12.77 -9.53 15.29
N SER A 96 11.98 -9.73 16.34
CA SER A 96 12.49 -10.23 17.63
C SER A 96 13.02 -11.66 17.56
N SER A 97 12.52 -12.48 16.64
CA SER A 97 12.96 -13.88 16.44
C SER A 97 14.12 -14.02 15.45
N THR A 98 14.28 -13.08 14.51
CA THR A 98 15.27 -13.19 13.43
C THR A 98 16.53 -12.38 13.70
N THR A 99 16.44 -11.28 14.44
CA THR A 99 17.59 -10.43 14.75
C THR A 99 18.36 -11.02 15.92
N PRO A 100 19.63 -11.43 15.75
CA PRO A 100 20.47 -11.76 16.88
C PRO A 100 20.63 -10.53 17.74
N SER A 101 20.42 -10.68 19.04
CA SER A 101 20.74 -9.61 19.99
C SER A 101 22.13 -9.89 20.52
N SER A 102 23.05 -8.97 20.25
CA SER A 102 24.37 -8.98 20.87
C SER A 102 24.24 -9.12 22.40
N PHE A 103 25.10 -9.96 22.99
CA PHE A 103 25.10 -10.21 24.43
C PHE A 103 25.29 -8.88 25.19
N GLY A 104 24.24 -8.40 25.86
CA GLY A 104 24.27 -7.21 26.70
C GLY A 104 23.52 -5.99 26.15
N THR A 105 23.07 -5.98 24.89
CA THR A 105 22.23 -4.90 24.36
C THR A 105 20.74 -5.25 24.46
N HIS A 106 19.99 -4.42 25.19
CA HIS A 106 18.54 -4.53 25.39
C HIS A 106 17.73 -3.87 24.25
N GLN A 107 18.36 -3.58 23.12
CA GLN A 107 17.76 -2.89 21.99
C GLN A 107 18.07 -3.64 20.69
N VAL A 108 17.03 -3.86 19.88
CA VAL A 108 17.13 -4.44 18.54
C VAL A 108 16.57 -3.43 17.56
N SER A 109 17.38 -3.04 16.58
CA SER A 109 16.98 -2.11 15.52
C SER A 109 16.69 -2.87 14.23
N ALA A 110 15.64 -2.46 13.53
CA ALA A 110 15.26 -3.02 12.25
C ALA A 110 14.75 -1.95 11.28
N THR A 111 15.07 -2.10 10.00
CA THR A 111 14.50 -1.28 8.93
C THR A 111 13.64 -2.16 8.03
N VAL A 112 12.38 -1.78 7.85
CA VAL A 112 11.41 -2.49 7.01
C VAL A 112 11.02 -1.64 5.82
N PHE A 113 11.39 -2.09 4.64
CA PHE A 113 11.01 -1.47 3.37
C PHE A 113 9.67 -2.02 2.88
N TRP A 114 8.75 -1.15 2.48
CA TRP A 114 7.49 -1.52 1.83
C TRP A 114 7.57 -1.21 0.34
N TRP A 115 7.65 -2.24 -0.50
CA TRP A 115 7.87 -2.09 -1.95
C TRP A 115 6.68 -2.64 -2.73
N LYS A 116 6.27 -1.95 -3.80
CA LYS A 116 5.11 -2.29 -4.65
C LYS A 116 3.78 -2.50 -3.90
N THR A 117 3.68 -1.99 -2.67
CA THR A 117 2.47 -1.96 -1.85
C THR A 117 2.57 -0.79 -0.87
N TYR A 118 1.43 -0.31 -0.39
CA TYR A 118 1.37 0.82 0.53
C TYR A 118 1.86 0.46 1.93
N SER A 119 2.64 1.34 2.56
CA SER A 119 3.06 1.17 3.95
C SER A 119 1.92 1.50 4.94
N PRO A 120 1.62 0.62 5.92
CA PRO A 120 0.58 0.90 6.90
C PRO A 120 1.00 1.97 7.92
N PRO A 121 0.03 2.57 8.63
CA PRO A 121 0.34 3.49 9.71
C PRO A 121 1.22 2.86 10.79
N ARG A 122 2.32 3.54 11.12
CA ARG A 122 3.34 3.05 12.07
C ARG A 122 2.81 2.80 13.48
N TRP A 123 1.75 3.49 13.91
CA TRP A 123 1.13 3.28 15.23
C TRP A 123 0.59 1.85 15.43
N LEU A 124 0.33 1.10 14.34
CA LEU A 124 -0.12 -0.28 14.40
C LEU A 124 0.97 -1.24 14.93
N LEU A 125 2.24 -0.81 14.96
CA LEU A 125 3.32 -1.57 15.59
C LEU A 125 3.21 -1.59 17.13
N GLY A 126 2.40 -0.69 17.72
CA GLY A 126 2.18 -0.64 19.15
C GLY A 126 3.39 -0.15 19.95
N ASP A 127 3.38 -0.43 21.25
CA ASP A 127 4.50 -0.15 22.14
C ASP A 127 5.53 -1.26 22.03
N ASN A 128 6.68 -0.90 21.49
CA ASN A 128 7.81 -1.79 21.29
C ASN A 128 8.85 -1.70 22.40
N THR A 129 8.56 -0.95 23.46
CA THR A 129 9.39 -0.83 24.65
C THR A 129 8.91 -1.87 25.66
N ASN A 130 9.78 -2.82 26.05
CA ASN A 130 9.49 -3.91 27.01
C ASN A 130 8.74 -5.14 26.46
N ILE A 131 9.13 -5.64 25.29
CA ILE A 131 8.67 -6.96 24.86
C ILE A 131 9.34 -8.03 25.73
N ILE A 132 8.54 -8.75 26.52
CA ILE A 132 8.96 -9.91 27.30
C ILE A 132 8.79 -11.13 26.40
N ASN A 133 9.90 -11.69 25.92
CA ASN A 133 9.88 -13.00 25.30
C ASN A 133 9.96 -14.06 26.42
N ASP A 134 9.16 -15.12 26.36
CA ASP A 134 9.16 -16.24 27.35
C ASP A 134 10.56 -16.84 27.61
N ASN A 135 11.49 -16.62 26.68
CA ASN A 135 12.85 -17.16 26.69
C ASN A 135 13.89 -16.17 27.24
N ARG A 136 13.49 -14.93 27.56
CA ARG A 136 14.39 -13.84 27.99
C ARG A 136 13.79 -13.09 29.16
N SER A 137 14.44 -13.20 30.32
CA SER A 137 14.04 -12.58 31.59
C SER A 137 14.24 -11.05 31.64
N THR A 138 14.72 -10.42 30.57
CA THR A 138 15.01 -8.99 30.52
C THR A 138 14.21 -8.30 29.41
N PRO A 139 13.63 -7.10 29.66
CA PRO A 139 12.90 -6.34 28.66
C PRO A 139 13.72 -6.10 27.39
N LEU A 140 13.10 -6.28 26.23
CA LEU A 140 13.66 -5.94 24.92
C LEU A 140 12.93 -4.72 24.34
N THR A 141 13.70 -3.76 23.83
CA THR A 141 13.17 -2.62 23.06
C THR A 141 13.38 -2.89 21.57
N LEU A 142 12.30 -2.89 20.78
CA LEU A 142 12.39 -2.95 19.32
C LEU A 142 12.27 -1.54 18.73
N ASP A 143 13.27 -1.13 17.97
CA ASP A 143 13.24 0.08 17.17
C ASP A 143 13.02 -0.29 15.70
N ILE A 144 11.83 -0.02 15.16
CA ILE A 144 11.43 -0.44 13.82
C ILE A 144 11.23 0.82 12.95
N ASP A 145 12.19 1.08 12.08
CA ASP A 145 12.08 2.09 11.03
C ASP A 145 11.31 1.52 9.83
N THR A 146 10.28 2.23 9.37
CA THR A 146 9.47 1.82 8.21
C THR A 146 9.71 2.78 7.06
N ARG A 147 10.16 2.27 5.92
CA ARG A 147 10.45 3.05 4.72
C ARG A 147 9.53 2.69 3.55
N ASP A 148 8.84 3.69 3.01
CA ASP A 148 7.94 3.52 1.88
C ASP A 148 8.69 3.63 0.55
N LEU A 149 8.64 2.56 -0.25
CA LEU A 149 9.23 2.44 -1.58
C LEU A 149 8.17 2.07 -2.64
N MET A 150 6.89 2.31 -2.38
CA MET A 150 5.79 1.80 -3.24
C MET A 150 5.96 2.17 -4.73
N GLY A 151 6.39 3.40 -5.02
CA GLY A 151 6.43 3.95 -6.38
C GLY A 151 7.76 3.81 -7.14
N ILE A 152 8.82 3.26 -6.53
CA ILE A 152 10.14 3.23 -7.15
C ILE A 152 10.41 1.93 -7.93
N SER A 153 11.34 2.01 -8.88
CA SER A 153 11.74 0.86 -9.69
C SER A 153 12.45 -0.22 -8.87
N GLY A 154 12.51 -1.45 -9.39
CA GLY A 154 13.24 -2.54 -8.74
C GLY A 154 14.73 -2.22 -8.56
N SER A 155 15.36 -1.61 -9.56
CA SER A 155 16.77 -1.20 -9.51
C SER A 155 17.05 -0.15 -8.43
N GLU A 156 16.20 0.86 -8.31
CA GLU A 156 16.33 1.89 -7.27
C GLU A 156 16.07 1.30 -5.88
N MET A 157 15.14 0.35 -5.76
CA MET A 157 14.89 -0.37 -4.50
C MET A 157 16.14 -1.15 -4.07
N ILE A 158 16.81 -1.84 -5.00
CA ILE A 158 18.07 -2.53 -4.71
C ILE A 158 19.19 -1.56 -4.33
N GLN A 159 19.24 -0.38 -4.93
CA GLN A 159 20.17 0.67 -4.53
C GLN A 159 19.93 1.12 -3.07
N ASN A 160 18.67 1.30 -2.68
CA ASN A 160 18.30 1.62 -1.30
C ASN A 160 18.68 0.49 -0.33
N LEU A 161 18.46 -0.77 -0.72
CA LEU A 161 18.90 -1.93 0.08
C LEU A 161 20.42 -1.97 0.21
N ASN A 162 21.17 -1.78 -0.88
CA ASN A 162 22.63 -1.80 -0.85
C ASN A 162 23.24 -0.72 0.06
N GLN A 163 22.56 0.42 0.22
CA GLN A 163 22.97 1.50 1.12
C GLN A 163 22.63 1.23 2.59
N THR A 164 21.62 0.39 2.86
CA THR A 164 21.07 0.19 4.21
C THR A 164 21.50 -1.15 4.82
N VAL A 165 21.74 -2.18 4.01
CA VAL A 165 22.15 -3.51 4.49
C VAL A 165 23.60 -3.44 4.98
N PRO A 166 23.88 -3.83 6.23
CA PRO A 166 25.22 -3.77 6.80
C PRO A 166 26.21 -4.69 6.05
N PRO A 167 27.52 -4.39 6.10
CA PRO A 167 28.56 -5.29 5.60
C PRO A 167 28.64 -6.60 6.44
N CYS A 168 29.25 -7.65 5.91
CA CYS A 168 29.36 -8.95 6.63
C CYS A 168 30.18 -8.90 7.92
N GLN A 169 31.06 -7.91 8.06
CA GLN A 169 31.84 -7.71 9.28
C GLN A 169 31.22 -6.58 10.08
N PRO A 170 30.81 -6.82 11.34
CA PRO A 170 30.43 -5.73 12.23
C PRO A 170 31.70 -4.91 12.49
N THR A 171 31.73 -3.68 12.00
CA THR A 171 32.61 -2.66 12.60
C THR A 171 32.14 -2.44 14.03
N ASP A 172 33.05 -2.37 15.01
CA ASP A 172 32.80 -2.23 16.46
C ASP A 172 31.82 -1.10 16.87
N THR A 173 31.43 -0.25 15.93
CA THR A 173 30.53 0.90 16.09
C THR A 173 29.12 0.69 15.55
N ASP A 174 28.82 -0.41 14.85
CA ASP A 174 27.56 -0.55 14.11
C ASP A 174 26.48 -1.25 14.95
N THR A 175 25.40 -0.52 15.22
CA THR A 175 24.18 -1.06 15.81
C THR A 175 23.64 -2.18 14.93
N ASP A 176 23.47 -3.39 15.48
CA ASP A 176 22.89 -4.58 14.83
C ASP A 176 21.51 -4.25 14.22
N THR A 177 21.52 -3.73 12.99
CA THR A 177 20.32 -3.27 12.29
C THR A 177 19.94 -4.30 11.25
N SER A 178 18.85 -5.01 11.49
CA SER A 178 18.35 -6.00 10.53
C SER A 178 17.46 -5.35 9.48
N VAL A 179 17.66 -5.71 8.22
CA VAL A 179 16.92 -5.14 7.09
C VAL A 179 15.90 -6.15 6.56
N PHE A 180 14.67 -5.70 6.39
CA PHE A 180 13.56 -6.49 5.86
C PHE A 180 12.90 -5.76 4.69
N ILE A 181 12.31 -6.53 3.79
CA ILE A 181 11.49 -6.02 2.69
C ILE A 181 10.14 -6.72 2.68
N VAL A 182 9.08 -5.92 2.67
CA VAL A 182 7.70 -6.31 2.46
C VAL A 182 7.36 -6.03 1.01
N ALA A 183 7.04 -7.06 0.23
CA ALA A 183 6.45 -6.85 -1.08
C ALA A 183 5.50 -7.99 -1.46
N PRO A 184 4.61 -7.74 -2.45
CA PRO A 184 3.71 -8.77 -2.92
C PRO A 184 4.47 -9.92 -3.59
N ARG A 185 4.00 -11.15 -3.38
CA ARG A 185 4.60 -12.35 -3.99
C ARG A 185 4.56 -12.36 -5.52
N SER A 186 3.69 -11.54 -6.11
CA SER A 186 3.61 -11.32 -7.55
C SER A 186 4.72 -10.42 -8.10
N ALA A 187 5.53 -9.77 -7.25
CA ALA A 187 6.68 -8.96 -7.65
C ALA A 187 7.88 -9.86 -7.99
N THR A 188 7.85 -10.43 -9.20
CA THR A 188 8.82 -11.42 -9.72
C THR A 188 10.25 -10.90 -9.78
N PHE A 189 10.46 -9.58 -9.77
CA PHE A 189 11.79 -8.97 -9.72
C PHE A 189 12.62 -9.45 -8.53
N LEU A 190 12.00 -9.86 -7.42
CA LEU A 190 12.74 -10.35 -6.24
C LEU A 190 13.21 -11.79 -6.40
N ASP A 191 12.70 -12.54 -7.38
CA ASP A 191 13.08 -13.94 -7.62
C ASP A 191 14.59 -14.06 -7.91
N GLN A 192 15.18 -13.05 -8.56
CA GLN A 192 16.62 -12.98 -8.88
C GLN A 192 17.52 -12.73 -7.66
N TYR A 193 16.95 -12.49 -6.48
CA TYR A 193 17.70 -12.30 -5.23
C TYR A 193 17.38 -13.35 -4.17
N THR A 194 16.60 -14.37 -4.52
CA THR A 194 16.32 -15.51 -3.62
C THR A 194 17.60 -16.28 -3.30
N GLU A 195 17.60 -17.09 -2.24
CA GLU A 195 18.79 -17.84 -1.77
C GLU A 195 19.47 -18.69 -2.86
N THR A 196 18.74 -19.11 -3.89
CA THR A 196 19.27 -19.90 -5.01
C THR A 196 19.90 -19.07 -6.13
N ALA A 197 19.75 -17.74 -6.12
CA ALA A 197 20.26 -16.87 -7.19
C ALA A 197 21.79 -16.68 -7.13
N SER A 198 22.37 -15.81 -7.95
CA SER A 198 23.79 -15.42 -7.87
C SER A 198 23.89 -13.90 -7.76
N SER A 199 23.54 -13.37 -6.59
CA SER A 199 23.49 -11.94 -6.30
C SER A 199 24.18 -11.61 -4.97
N ASP A 200 24.71 -10.40 -4.88
CA ASP A 200 25.36 -9.87 -3.67
C ASP A 200 24.40 -9.72 -2.50
N LEU A 201 23.10 -9.56 -2.78
CA LEU A 201 22.03 -9.58 -1.80
C LEU A 201 21.26 -10.89 -1.85
N ARG A 202 20.84 -11.38 -0.68
CA ARG A 202 20.06 -12.60 -0.47
C ARG A 202 18.79 -12.28 0.28
N LEU A 203 17.67 -12.68 -0.29
CA LEU A 203 16.34 -12.57 0.29
C LEU A 203 15.87 -13.94 0.76
N ARG A 204 15.56 -14.03 2.05
CA ARG A 204 14.94 -15.21 2.66
C ARG A 204 13.53 -14.87 3.10
N GLU A 205 12.54 -15.62 2.60
CA GLU A 205 11.15 -15.42 3.01
C GLU A 205 10.97 -15.91 4.46
N LEU A 206 10.49 -15.03 5.33
CA LEU A 206 10.25 -15.35 6.74
C LEU A 206 8.78 -15.58 7.04
N TRP A 207 7.91 -14.88 6.32
CA TRP A 207 6.48 -14.88 6.59
C TRP A 207 5.69 -14.46 5.36
N SER A 208 4.46 -14.95 5.22
CA SER A 208 3.54 -14.45 4.20
C SER A 208 2.06 -14.56 4.56
N PHE A 209 1.28 -13.66 3.97
CA PHE A 209 -0.18 -13.65 4.03
C PHE A 209 -0.78 -13.91 2.64
N PRO A 210 -1.56 -14.99 2.44
CA PRO A 210 -2.02 -15.39 1.12
C PRO A 210 -3.22 -14.61 0.58
N LYS A 211 -4.00 -13.94 1.44
CA LYS A 211 -5.20 -13.17 1.02
C LYS A 211 -4.81 -11.73 0.71
N HIS A 212 -3.91 -11.57 -0.26
CA HIS A 212 -3.52 -10.26 -0.78
C HIS A 212 -3.33 -10.31 -2.30
N LEU A 213 -3.98 -9.42 -3.05
CA LEU A 213 -3.78 -9.25 -4.50
C LEU A 213 -3.18 -7.87 -4.74
N ASN A 214 -1.99 -7.84 -5.34
CA ASN A 214 -1.36 -6.59 -5.69
C ASN A 214 -2.05 -5.98 -6.91
N LEU A 215 -2.69 -4.83 -6.72
CA LEU A 215 -3.29 -4.04 -7.81
C LEU A 215 -2.48 -2.77 -8.11
N ASP A 216 -1.39 -2.54 -7.36
CA ASP A 216 -0.51 -1.38 -7.49
C ASP A 216 0.62 -1.61 -8.50
N ASP A 217 0.84 -2.87 -8.93
CA ASP A 217 1.88 -3.29 -9.89
C ASP A 217 1.29 -4.08 -11.08
N LEU A 218 0.23 -3.55 -11.68
CA LEU A 218 -0.39 -4.15 -12.86
C LEU A 218 0.33 -3.70 -14.13
N ASP A 219 1.36 -4.44 -14.54
CA ASP A 219 2.13 -4.13 -15.75
C ASP A 219 1.50 -4.72 -17.01
N PHE A 220 0.31 -4.23 -17.36
CA PHE A 220 -0.39 -4.68 -18.57
C PHE A 220 0.32 -4.28 -19.87
N GLY A 221 1.17 -3.24 -19.82
CA GLY A 221 1.88 -2.72 -20.98
C GLY A 221 3.03 -3.62 -21.41
N SER A 222 3.82 -4.13 -20.46
CA SER A 222 4.97 -4.99 -20.76
C SER A 222 4.62 -6.48 -20.76
N ASP A 223 3.90 -6.96 -19.74
CA ASP A 223 3.57 -8.39 -19.57
C ASP A 223 2.40 -8.83 -20.47
N GLY A 224 1.50 -7.90 -20.79
CA GLY A 224 0.21 -8.18 -21.41
C GLY A 224 -0.83 -8.72 -20.41
N VAL A 225 -2.12 -8.48 -20.70
CA VAL A 225 -3.24 -8.69 -19.76
C VAL A 225 -3.27 -10.09 -19.13
N VAL A 226 -3.19 -11.15 -19.94
CA VAL A 226 -3.34 -12.53 -19.45
C VAL A 226 -2.17 -12.93 -18.56
N ALA A 227 -0.94 -12.56 -18.91
CA ALA A 227 0.24 -12.87 -18.12
C ALA A 227 0.24 -12.12 -16.80
N THR A 228 -0.10 -10.83 -16.79
CA THR A 228 -0.26 -10.03 -15.57
C THR A 228 -1.30 -10.66 -14.64
N LEU A 229 -2.49 -11.02 -15.16
CA LEU A 229 -3.54 -11.64 -14.35
C LEU A 229 -3.11 -12.99 -13.79
N ARG A 230 -2.46 -13.84 -14.60
CA ARG A 230 -1.92 -15.13 -14.15
C ARG A 230 -0.87 -14.94 -13.05
N ARG A 231 0.02 -13.95 -13.19
CA ARG A 231 1.05 -13.59 -12.20
C ARG A 231 0.41 -13.14 -10.88
N VAL A 232 -0.47 -12.14 -10.93
CA VAL A 232 -1.08 -11.51 -9.74
C VAL A 232 -1.98 -12.49 -8.99
N VAL A 233 -2.81 -13.27 -9.69
CA VAL A 233 -3.73 -14.22 -9.07
C VAL A 233 -3.01 -15.49 -8.61
N GLY A 234 -2.07 -16.00 -9.41
CA GLY A 234 -1.33 -17.23 -9.14
C GLY A 234 -0.31 -17.08 -8.02
N ARG A 235 0.34 -15.91 -7.93
CA ARG A 235 1.32 -15.57 -6.89
C ARG A 235 0.75 -14.54 -5.92
N ARG A 236 -0.55 -14.63 -5.61
CA ARG A 236 -1.18 -13.76 -4.64
C ARG A 236 -0.52 -13.92 -3.26
N GLY A 237 -0.45 -12.82 -2.53
CA GLY A 237 0.03 -12.77 -1.16
C GLY A 237 0.99 -11.61 -0.93
N LEU A 238 1.18 -11.28 0.34
CA LEU A 238 2.15 -10.30 0.81
C LEU A 238 3.19 -11.02 1.66
N SER A 239 4.47 -10.88 1.34
CA SER A 239 5.57 -11.57 2.01
C SER A 239 6.49 -10.59 2.73
N VAL A 240 7.09 -11.06 3.82
CA VAL A 240 8.22 -10.40 4.49
C VAL A 240 9.48 -11.22 4.21
N TRP A 241 10.48 -10.58 3.61
CA TRP A 241 11.79 -11.17 3.37
C TRP A 241 12.85 -10.50 4.25
N ALA A 242 13.71 -11.30 4.88
CA ALA A 242 14.98 -10.79 5.42
C ALA A 242 15.97 -10.57 4.28
N VAL A 243 16.69 -9.45 4.33
CA VAL A 243 17.72 -9.09 3.36
C VAL A 243 19.08 -9.19 4.03
N ARG A 244 20.00 -9.95 3.44
CA ARG A 244 21.39 -10.08 3.90
C ARG A 244 22.34 -10.01 2.71
N ARG A 245 23.62 -9.69 2.94
CA ARG A 245 24.62 -9.85 1.88
C ARG A 245 25.02 -11.32 1.74
N ALA A 246 25.33 -11.72 0.52
CA ALA A 246 25.82 -13.05 0.22
C ALA A 246 27.15 -13.30 0.96
N GLY A 247 27.30 -14.47 1.56
CA GLY A 247 28.51 -14.85 2.28
C GLY A 247 28.60 -14.36 3.73
N CYS A 248 27.62 -13.61 4.24
CA CYS A 248 27.50 -13.38 5.68
C CYS A 248 26.66 -14.52 6.28
N ALA A 249 27.33 -15.50 6.89
CA ALA A 249 26.72 -16.58 7.65
C ALA A 249 26.74 -16.25 9.14
#